data_AF-A0A9E5KVJ3-F1
#
_entry.id   AF-A0A9E5KVJ3-F1
#
_cell.length_a   1.000
_cell.length_b   1.000
_cell.length_c   1.000
_cell.angle_alpha   90.00
_cell.angle_beta   90.00
_cell.angle_gamma   90.00
#
_symmetry.space_group_name_H-M   'P 1'
#
loop_
_entity.id
_entity.type
_entity.pdbx_description
1 polymer ?
#
loop_
_entity_poly.entity_id
_entity_poly.type
_entity_poly.pdbx_seq_one_letter_code
_entity_poly.pdbx_strand_id
1 'polypeptide(L)'
;MLTKIIAQLKTGNIKNVVAFGVATMPATPYVVVKPAMDPLGRGRLIQIFAHFAPGSNLFLEDYIVDELPTLLKDFQSSTRHGNTQQVQDLYEYEEIVTENDDKSISMKRTFLVPGKVF
;
A
#
# COMPACT_ATOMS: atom_id res chain seq x y z
N MET A 1 -3.92 -1.85 12.64
CA MET A 1 -2.85 -1.50 11.69
C MET A 1 -3.40 -1.15 10.32
N LEU A 2 -4.05 -2.07 9.59
CA LEU A 2 -4.58 -1.83 8.24
C LEU A 2 -5.40 -0.53 8.11
N THR A 3 -6.40 -0.31 8.97
CA THR A 3 -7.23 0.92 8.97
C THR A 3 -6.41 2.20 9.14
N LYS A 4 -5.34 2.15 9.95
CA LYS A 4 -4.46 3.29 10.20
C LYS A 4 -3.50 3.54 9.03
N ILE A 5 -3.00 2.49 8.38
CA ILE A 5 -2.24 2.60 7.13
C ILE A 5 -3.14 3.23 6.06
N ILE A 6 -4.37 2.75 5.87
CA ILE A 6 -5.32 3.34 4.93
C ILE A 6 -5.54 4.82 5.24
N ALA A 7 -5.75 5.18 6.51
CA ALA A 7 -5.92 6.58 6.91
C ALA A 7 -4.68 7.44 6.62
N GLN A 8 -3.48 6.90 6.87
CA GLN A 8 -2.22 7.58 6.56
C GLN A 8 -2.04 7.81 5.06
N LEU A 9 -2.32 6.81 4.23
CA LEU A 9 -2.21 6.94 2.77
C LEU A 9 -3.18 7.99 2.22
N LYS A 10 -4.38 8.14 2.81
CA LYS A 10 -5.32 9.21 2.45
C LYS A 10 -4.82 10.62 2.73
N THR A 11 -3.71 10.79 3.46
CA THR A 11 -3.09 12.12 3.64
C THR A 11 -2.34 12.57 2.38
N GLY A 12 -1.87 11.64 1.55
CA GLY A 12 -1.18 11.92 0.28
C GLY A 12 -2.11 12.36 -0.85
N ASN A 13 -1.60 12.35 -2.07
CA ASN A 13 -2.28 12.86 -3.27
C ASN A 13 -3.52 12.02 -3.63
N ILE A 14 -3.48 10.70 -3.41
CA ILE A 14 -4.61 9.81 -3.71
C ILE A 14 -5.50 9.63 -2.49
N LYS A 15 -6.74 10.14 -2.55
CA LYS A 15 -7.72 10.04 -1.45
C LYS A 15 -8.55 8.75 -1.50
N ASN A 16 -8.65 8.14 -2.69
CA ASN A 16 -9.39 6.91 -2.92
C ASN A 16 -8.58 5.70 -2.47
N VAL A 17 -8.39 5.53 -1.16
CA VAL A 17 -7.69 4.38 -0.57
C VAL A 17 -8.70 3.41 0.05
N VAL A 18 -8.66 2.15 -0.39
CA VAL A 18 -9.58 1.08 0.02
C VAL A 18 -8.81 -0.16 0.49
N ALA A 19 -9.46 -0.97 1.32
CA ALA A 19 -8.94 -2.30 1.65
C ALA A 19 -9.21 -3.28 0.50
N PHE A 20 -8.38 -4.31 0.37
CA PHE A 20 -8.66 -5.41 -0.55
C PHE A 20 -9.99 -6.10 -0.20
N GLY A 21 -10.76 -6.48 -1.23
CA GLY A 21 -12.05 -7.16 -1.07
C GLY A 21 -13.26 -6.22 -0.91
N VAL A 22 -13.13 -4.93 -1.20
CA VAL A 22 -14.29 -4.03 -1.31
C VAL A 22 -15.18 -4.42 -2.49
N ALA A 23 -16.50 -4.24 -2.33
CA ALA A 23 -17.48 -4.65 -3.33
C ALA A 23 -17.41 -3.82 -4.63
N THR A 24 -17.02 -2.54 -4.53
CA THR A 24 -16.93 -1.63 -5.67
C THR A 24 -15.60 -0.88 -5.58
N MET A 25 -14.84 -0.90 -6.68
CA MET A 25 -13.62 -0.13 -6.80
C MET A 25 -13.94 1.35 -7.09
N PRO A 26 -13.22 2.31 -6.48
CA PRO A 26 -13.36 3.72 -6.81
C PRO A 26 -12.92 4.01 -8.25
N ALA A 27 -13.28 5.19 -8.77
CA ALA A 27 -12.68 5.69 -10.01
C ALA A 27 -11.18 5.96 -9.82
N THR A 28 -10.40 5.74 -10.88
CA THR A 28 -8.96 6.06 -10.90
C THR A 28 -8.72 7.57 -10.75
N PRO A 29 -7.63 7.99 -10.07
CA PRO A 29 -6.66 7.14 -9.38
C PRO A 29 -7.17 6.61 -8.03
N TYR A 30 -6.83 5.38 -7.70
CA TYR A 30 -7.16 4.76 -6.41
C TYR A 30 -6.07 3.80 -5.92
N VAL A 31 -6.11 3.45 -4.63
CA VAL A 31 -5.13 2.59 -3.99
C VAL A 31 -5.83 1.47 -3.22
N VAL A 32 -5.35 0.24 -3.42
CA VAL A 32 -5.84 -0.95 -2.70
C VAL A 32 -4.76 -1.43 -1.74
N VAL A 33 -5.13 -1.60 -0.47
CA VAL A 33 -4.23 -2.12 0.57
C VAL A 33 -4.63 -3.56 0.90
N LYS A 34 -3.76 -4.51 0.59
CA LYS A 34 -3.95 -5.94 0.80
C LYS A 34 -2.97 -6.46 1.86
N PRO A 35 -3.46 -6.93 3.03
CA PRO A 35 -2.60 -7.65 3.96
C PRO A 35 -2.27 -9.04 3.41
N ALA A 36 -1.03 -9.47 3.60
CA ALA A 36 -0.55 -10.81 3.30
C ALA A 36 0.29 -11.35 4.47
N MET A 37 0.44 -12.67 4.55
CA MET A 37 1.36 -13.30 5.52
C MET A 37 2.77 -13.30 4.93
N ASP A 38 3.75 -12.92 5.74
CA ASP A 38 5.15 -13.07 5.35
C ASP A 38 5.53 -14.56 5.42
N PRO A 39 6.01 -15.20 4.33
CA PRO A 39 6.35 -16.63 4.33
C PRO A 39 7.49 -16.97 5.29
N LEU A 40 8.32 -15.97 5.65
CA LEU A 40 9.41 -16.12 6.62
C LEU A 40 8.96 -15.90 8.08
N GLY A 41 7.68 -15.59 8.32
CA GLY A 41 7.15 -15.41 9.67
C GLY A 41 7.63 -14.14 10.40
N ARG A 42 8.22 -13.16 9.70
CA ARG A 42 8.72 -11.90 10.31
C ARG A 42 7.57 -10.99 10.74
N GLY A 43 6.37 -11.21 10.21
CA GLY A 43 5.19 -10.42 10.53
C GLY A 43 4.13 -10.51 9.44
N ARG A 44 3.48 -9.37 9.17
CA ARG A 44 2.51 -9.24 8.09
C ARG A 44 3.11 -8.40 6.97
N LEU A 45 2.91 -8.82 5.74
CA LEU A 45 3.16 -7.99 4.58
C LEU A 45 1.94 -7.11 4.31
N ILE A 46 2.19 -5.89 3.87
CA ILE A 46 1.18 -4.96 3.39
C ILE A 46 1.54 -4.68 1.93
N GLN A 47 0.76 -5.28 1.03
CA GLN A 47 0.87 -5.05 -0.40
C GLN A 47 -0.04 -3.88 -0.76
N ILE A 48 0.52 -2.87 -1.39
CA ILE A 48 -0.20 -1.66 -1.80
C ILE A 48 -0.18 -1.61 -3.32
N PHE A 49 -1.36 -1.60 -3.91
CA PHE A 49 -1.57 -1.51 -5.35
C PHE A 49 -2.12 -0.13 -5.68
N ALA A 50 -1.39 0.66 -6.45
CA ALA A 50 -1.91 1.92 -6.99
C ALA A 50 -2.45 1.66 -8.39
N HIS A 51 -3.61 2.24 -8.68
CA HIS A 51 -4.31 2.11 -9.96
C HIS A 51 -4.53 3.49 -10.56
N PHE A 52 -4.14 3.66 -11.81
CA PHE A 52 -4.21 4.91 -12.57
C PHE A 52 -4.85 4.69 -13.94
N ALA A 53 -5.28 5.77 -14.58
CA ALA A 53 -5.77 5.70 -15.95
C ALA A 53 -4.62 5.35 -16.93
N PRO A 54 -4.89 4.62 -18.02
CA PRO A 54 -3.90 4.37 -19.07
C PRO A 54 -3.23 5.65 -19.57
N GLY A 55 -1.93 5.59 -19.84
CA GLY A 55 -1.12 6.76 -20.24
C GLY A 55 -0.60 7.61 -19.09
N SER A 56 -0.93 7.28 -17.84
CA SER A 56 -0.46 7.99 -16.63
C SER A 56 0.73 7.29 -15.95
N ASN A 57 1.57 6.59 -16.73
CA ASN A 57 2.66 5.75 -16.24
C ASN A 57 3.63 6.50 -15.31
N LEU A 58 4.05 7.71 -15.70
CA LEU A 58 4.94 8.55 -14.88
C LEU A 58 4.34 8.85 -13.51
N PHE A 59 3.07 9.24 -13.45
CA PHE A 59 2.40 9.54 -12.17
C PHE A 59 2.22 8.30 -11.30
N LEU A 60 2.00 7.13 -11.92
CA LEU A 60 1.92 5.85 -11.21
C LEU A 60 3.28 5.48 -10.60
N GLU A 61 4.35 5.59 -11.39
CA GLU A 61 5.72 5.34 -10.93
C GLU A 61 6.12 6.32 -9.82
N ASP A 62 5.95 7.63 -10.01
CA ASP A 62 6.25 8.66 -9.01
C ASP A 62 5.51 8.38 -7.69
N TYR A 63 4.23 8.00 -7.77
CA TYR A 63 3.45 7.66 -6.58
C TYR A 63 4.02 6.43 -5.87
N ILE A 64 4.29 5.35 -6.60
CA ILE A 64 4.74 4.08 -6.01
C ILE A 64 6.18 4.15 -5.50
N VAL A 65 7.06 4.80 -6.24
CA VAL A 65 8.50 4.83 -6.00
C VAL A 65 8.87 5.90 -4.97
N ASP A 66 8.22 7.07 -5.00
CA ASP A 66 8.63 8.22 -4.18
C ASP A 66 7.60 8.59 -3.11
N GLU A 67 6.34 8.80 -3.50
CA GLU A 67 5.34 9.32 -2.57
C GLU A 67 4.95 8.28 -1.51
N LEU A 68 4.65 7.05 -1.93
CA LEU A 68 4.21 5.98 -1.07
C LEU A 68 5.17 5.65 0.08
N PRO A 69 6.48 5.42 -0.14
CA PRO A 69 7.40 5.21 0.96
C PRO A 69 7.56 6.47 1.82
N THR A 70 7.45 7.67 1.25
CA THR A 70 7.48 8.92 2.03
C THR A 70 6.30 9.02 2.98
N LEU A 71 5.09 8.67 2.54
CA LEU A 71 3.87 8.67 3.38
C LEU A 71 3.93 7.66 4.53
N LEU A 72 4.63 6.54 4.32
CA LEU A 72 4.76 5.46 5.30
C LEU A 72 6.10 5.48 6.05
N LYS A 73 6.98 6.43 5.73
CA LYS A 73 8.27 6.59 6.39
C LYS A 73 8.05 6.85 7.87
N ASP A 74 8.72 6.05 8.70
CA ASP A 74 8.64 6.12 10.16
C ASP A 74 7.20 5.99 10.71
N PHE A 75 6.26 5.50 9.90
CA PHE A 75 4.87 5.36 10.33
C PHE A 75 4.77 4.26 11.38
N GLN A 76 4.33 4.67 12.57
CA GLN A 76 4.14 3.81 13.72
C GLN A 76 2.68 3.79 14.15
N SER A 77 2.23 2.64 14.63
CA SER A 77 0.91 2.52 15.21
C SER A 77 0.91 1.55 16.37
N SER A 78 0.30 1.98 17.47
CA SER A 78 -0.01 1.11 18.59
C SER A 78 -1.05 0.05 18.22
N THR A 79 -0.78 -1.17 18.66
CA THR A 79 -1.68 -2.32 18.61
C THR A 79 -2.65 -2.28 19.81
N ARG A 80 -3.66 -3.16 19.79
CA ARG A 80 -4.61 -3.31 20.91
C ARG A 80 -3.93 -3.68 22.24
N HIS A 81 -2.73 -4.26 22.18
CA HIS A 81 -1.98 -4.73 23.35
C HIS A 81 -0.91 -3.74 23.83
N GLY A 82 -0.93 -2.49 23.35
CA GLY A 82 0.04 -1.46 23.74
C GLY A 82 1.39 -1.54 23.02
N ASN A 83 1.65 -2.60 22.23
CA ASN A 83 2.87 -2.69 21.42
C ASN A 83 2.82 -1.68 20.27
N THR A 84 3.95 -1.03 19.98
CA THR A 84 4.12 -0.13 18.83
C THR A 84 4.73 -0.90 17.66
N GLN A 85 4.07 -0.91 16.52
CA GLN A 85 4.62 -1.53 15.30
C GLN A 85 4.94 -0.44 14.29
N GLN A 86 6.14 -0.51 13.69
CA GLN A 86 6.57 0.36 12.61
C GLN A 86 6.41 -0.36 11.27
N VAL A 87 5.95 0.37 10.26
CA VAL A 87 5.96 -0.11 8.87
C VAL A 87 7.39 0.01 8.33
N GLN A 88 7.92 -1.08 7.80
CA GLN A 88 9.24 -1.16 7.18
C GLN A 88 9.09 -1.30 5.66
N ASP A 89 9.88 -0.54 4.92
CA ASP A 89 9.95 -0.67 3.47
C ASP A 89 10.85 -1.85 3.09
N LEU A 90 10.38 -2.70 2.19
CA LEU A 90 11.17 -3.80 1.66
C LEU A 90 11.88 -3.42 0.36
N TYR A 91 11.63 -2.23 -0.18
CA TYR A 91 12.12 -1.77 -1.50
C TYR A 91 11.72 -2.72 -2.65
N GLU A 92 10.68 -3.53 -2.43
CA GLU A 92 10.13 -4.46 -3.40
C GLU A 92 8.90 -3.85 -4.07
N TYR A 93 9.02 -3.56 -5.36
CA TYR A 93 7.92 -3.17 -6.22
C TYR A 93 7.89 -4.00 -7.51
N GLU A 94 6.71 -4.10 -8.12
CA GLU A 94 6.52 -4.79 -9.40
C GLU A 94 6.41 -3.78 -10.54
N GLU A 95 6.70 -4.23 -11.75
CA GLU A 95 6.50 -3.46 -12.98
C GLU A 95 5.02 -3.12 -13.21
N ILE A 96 4.78 -2.16 -14.11
CA ILE A 96 3.45 -1.72 -14.48
C ILE A 96 2.66 -2.87 -15.11
N VAL A 97 1.53 -3.21 -14.50
CA VAL A 97 0.53 -4.11 -15.04
C VAL A 97 -0.49 -3.30 -15.82
N THR A 98 -0.67 -3.62 -17.11
CA THR A 98 -1.58 -2.89 -18.02
C THR A 98 -2.87 -3.65 -18.34
N GLU A 99 -2.98 -4.90 -17.92
CA GLU A 99 -4.08 -5.81 -18.27
C GLU A 99 -5.07 -6.00 -17.11
N ASN A 100 -5.37 -4.93 -16.35
CA ASN A 100 -6.36 -5.02 -15.28
C ASN A 100 -7.80 -5.03 -15.84
N ASP A 101 -8.68 -5.79 -15.18
CA ASP A 101 -10.10 -5.92 -15.58
C ASP A 101 -10.85 -4.57 -15.63
N ASP A 102 -10.45 -3.62 -14.77
CA ASP A 102 -11.04 -2.28 -14.69
C ASP A 102 -10.44 -1.29 -15.71
N LYS A 103 -9.59 -1.78 -16.63
CA LYS A 103 -8.87 -1.01 -17.66
C LYS A 103 -7.89 0.02 -17.09
N SER A 104 -7.55 -0.07 -15.80
CA SER A 104 -6.50 0.75 -15.21
C SER A 104 -5.10 0.18 -15.51
N ILE A 105 -4.08 1.00 -15.34
CA ILE A 105 -2.71 0.54 -15.14
C ILE A 105 -2.43 0.47 -13.64
N SER A 106 -1.63 -0.50 -13.20
CA SER A 106 -1.35 -0.67 -11.78
C SER A 106 0.10 -1.05 -11.50
N MET A 107 0.57 -0.69 -10.31
CA MET A 107 1.87 -1.09 -9.78
C MET A 107 1.71 -1.44 -8.31
N LYS A 108 2.54 -2.38 -7.85
CA LYS A 108 2.54 -2.87 -6.47
C LYS A 108 3.82 -2.46 -5.76
N ARG A 109 3.71 -2.09 -4.49
CA ARG A 109 4.84 -2.06 -3.54
C ARG A 109 4.50 -2.81 -2.27
N THR A 110 5.49 -3.47 -1.68
CA THR A 110 5.31 -4.28 -0.47
C THR A 110 6.06 -3.69 0.73
N PHE A 111 5.37 -3.63 1.87
CA PHE A 111 5.92 -3.21 3.15
C PHE A 111 5.78 -4.34 4.18
N LEU A 112 6.69 -4.38 5.15
CA LEU A 112 6.64 -5.30 6.28
C LEU A 112 6.11 -4.58 7.52
N VAL A 113 5.17 -5.20 8.22
CA VAL A 113 4.77 -4.86 9.58
C VAL A 113 5.26 -5.98 10.50
N PRO A 114 6.37 -5.77 11.24
CA PRO A 114 6.93 -6.80 12.10
C PRO A 114 5.96 -7.27 13.18
N GLY A 115 5.94 -8.59 13.40
CA GLY A 115 5.06 -9.22 14.39
C GLY A 115 5.52 -8.98 15.84
N LYS A 116 6.84 -8.82 16.06
CA LYS A 116 7.46 -8.53 17.35
C LYS A 116 8.39 -7.32 17.20
N VAL A 117 8.30 -6.41 18.16
CA VAL A 117 9.35 -5.41 18.43
C VAL A 117 10.39 -6.15 19.28
N PHE A 118 11.66 -6.08 18.90
CA PHE A 118 12.75 -6.49 19.78
C PHE A 118 13.07 -5.35 20.74
#